data_AF-A0A1H3QER3-F1
#
_entry.id   AF-A0A1H3QER3-F1
#
_cell.length_a   1.000
_cell.length_b   1.000
_cell.length_c   1.000
_cell.angle_alpha   90.00
_cell.angle_beta   90.00
_cell.angle_gamma   90.00
#
_symmetry.space_group_name_H-M   'P 1'
#
loop_
_entity.id
_entity.type
_entity.pdbx_description
1 polymer ?
#
loop_
_entity_poly.entity_id
_entity_poly.type
_entity_poly.pdbx_seq_one_letter_code
_entity_poly.pdbx_strand_id
1 'polypeptide(L)' 'MQDEIAAIIMKEVGKGYKNAKKEVVLTADFIRYTVDEALHMHGESMVSDSFPGGSKSKLAIIQRAPLGVVLAIAPFNYP' A
#
# COMPACT_ATOMS: atom_id res chain seq x y z
N MET A 1 -22.76 -6.28 -1.49
CA MET A 1 -21.36 -6.65 -1.79
C MET A 1 -20.61 -7.15 -0.56
N GLN A 2 -20.50 -6.40 0.55
CA GLN A 2 -19.75 -6.86 1.73
C GLN A 2 -20.23 -8.23 2.28
N ASP A 3 -21.53 -8.40 2.48
CA ASP A 3 -22.12 -9.65 2.98
C ASP A 3 -21.95 -10.83 2.00
N GLU A 4 -21.90 -10.53 0.71
CA GLU A 4 -21.71 -11.52 -0.35
C GLU A 4 -20.26 -12.04 -0.36
N ILE A 5 -19.27 -11.14 -0.32
CA ILE A 5 -17.84 -11.51 -0.23
C ILE A 5 -17.58 -12.27 1.07
N ALA A 6 -18.14 -11.81 2.20
CA ALA A 6 -18.01 -12.49 3.48
C ALA A 6 -18.58 -13.92 3.45
N ALA A 7 -19.69 -14.12 2.73
CA ALA A 7 -20.28 -15.45 2.55
C ALA A 7 -19.40 -16.36 1.67
N ILE A 8 -18.73 -15.80 0.65
CA ILE A 8 -17.77 -16.54 -0.19
C ILE A 8 -16.56 -16.98 0.64
N ILE A 9 -15.89 -16.05 1.32
CA ILE A 9 -14.73 -16.33 2.19
C ILE A 9 -15.08 -17.40 3.23
N MET A 10 -16.24 -17.27 3.89
CA MET A 10 -16.70 -18.26 4.85
C MET A 10 -16.83 -19.66 4.24
N LYS A 11 -17.41 -19.76 3.04
CA LYS A 11 -17.62 -21.04 2.35
C LYS A 11 -16.32 -21.65 1.83
N GLU A 12 -15.39 -20.81 1.38
CA GLU A 12 -14.14 -21.25 0.76
C GLU A 12 -13.12 -21.73 1.79
N VAL A 13 -12.93 -20.97 2.88
CA VAL A 13 -11.84 -21.22 3.85
C VAL A 13 -12.34 -21.61 5.25
N GLY A 14 -13.65 -21.80 5.42
CA GLY A 14 -14.26 -22.25 6.68
C GLY A 14 -14.21 -21.21 7.81
N LYS A 15 -13.87 -19.95 7.51
CA LYS A 15 -13.78 -18.86 8.50
C LYS A 15 -15.19 -18.45 8.94
N GLY A 16 -15.42 -18.29 10.24
CA GLY A 16 -16.76 -17.88 10.73
C GLY A 16 -17.25 -16.56 10.13
N TYR A 17 -18.54 -16.46 9.78
CA TYR A 17 -19.13 -15.33 9.04
C TYR A 17 -18.75 -13.95 9.61
N LYS A 18 -18.79 -13.78 10.94
CA LYS A 18 -18.42 -12.51 11.59
C LYS A 18 -16.97 -12.12 11.33
N ASN A 19 -16.06 -13.11 11.29
CA ASN A 19 -14.65 -12.86 11.03
C ASN A 19 -14.40 -12.58 9.54
N ALA A 20 -15.04 -13.33 8.64
CA ALA A 20 -15.01 -13.06 7.21
C ALA A 20 -15.56 -11.67 6.87
N LYS A 21 -16.66 -11.25 7.52
CA LYS A 21 -17.23 -9.91 7.34
C LYS A 21 -16.29 -8.82 7.85
N LYS A 22 -15.63 -9.03 8.98
CA LYS A 22 -14.62 -8.09 9.53
C LYS A 22 -13.42 -7.95 8.60
N GLU A 23 -12.95 -9.05 8.03
CA GLU A 23 -11.88 -9.06 7.05
C GLU A 23 -12.22 -8.20 5.83
N VAL A 24 -13.41 -8.34 5.24
CA VAL A 24 -13.83 -7.50 4.10
C VAL A 24 -13.83 -6.01 4.45
N VAL A 25 -14.29 -5.63 5.65
CA VAL A 25 -14.27 -4.23 6.11
C VAL A 25 -12.83 -3.74 6.25
N LEU A 26 -12.01 -4.50 6.97
CA LEU A 26 -10.64 -4.12 7.28
C LEU A 26 -9.80 -4.02 5.99
N THR A 27 -10.02 -4.91 5.03
CA THR A 27 -9.38 -4.84 3.71
C THR A 27 -9.78 -3.56 2.97
N ALA A 28 -11.06 -3.18 3.00
CA ALA A 28 -11.50 -1.92 2.40
C ALA A 28 -10.87 -0.70 3.09
N ASP A 29 -10.71 -0.74 4.42
CA ASP A 29 -10.06 0.31 5.18
C ASP A 29 -8.56 0.40 4.88
N PHE A 30 -7.87 -0.74 4.76
CA PHE A 30 -6.47 -0.77 4.34
C PHE A 30 -6.27 -0.22 2.93
N ILE A 31 -7.17 -0.53 1.99
CA ILE A 31 -7.08 0.05 0.63
C ILE A 31 -7.19 1.57 0.70
N ARG A 32 -8.18 2.10 1.43
CA ARG A 32 -8.36 3.56 1.59
C ARG A 32 -7.15 4.20 2.24
N TYR A 33 -6.71 3.66 3.37
CA TYR A 33 -5.53 4.14 4.08
C TYR A 33 -4.27 4.11 3.20
N THR A 34 -4.07 3.04 2.43
CA THR A 34 -2.93 2.93 1.51
C THR A 34 -2.98 4.00 0.42
N VAL A 35 -4.17 4.30 -0.12
CA VAL A 35 -4.36 5.38 -1.10
C VAL A 35 -4.06 6.74 -0.46
N ASP A 36 -4.56 6.99 0.74
CA ASP A 36 -4.31 8.23 1.46
C ASP A 36 -2.80 8.44 1.70
N GLU A 37 -2.09 7.42 2.20
CA GLU A 37 -0.63 7.49 2.37
C GLU A 37 0.08 7.72 1.03
N ALA A 38 -0.34 7.03 -0.04
CA ALA A 38 0.25 7.20 -1.36
C ALA A 38 0.08 8.63 -1.92
N LEU A 39 -1.04 9.29 -1.64
CA LEU A 39 -1.28 10.70 -2.03
C LEU A 39 -0.38 11.68 -1.27
N HIS A 40 0.03 11.33 -0.05
CA HIS A 40 0.93 12.14 0.78
C HIS A 40 2.42 11.79 0.59
N MET A 41 2.76 10.91 -0.34
CA MET A 41 4.14 10.62 -0.70
C MET A 41 4.73 11.78 -1.52
N HIS A 42 5.38 12.72 -0.83
CA HIS A 42 6.05 13.85 -1.47
C HIS A 42 7.46 13.50 -1.94
N GLY A 43 7.89 14.17 -3.02
CA GLY A 43 9.29 14.19 -3.43
C GLY A 43 10.10 15.16 -2.56
N GLU A 44 11.42 15.07 -2.66
CA GLU A 44 12.35 15.91 -1.91
C GLU A 44 13.25 16.68 -2.88
N SER A 45 13.71 17.86 -2.47
CA SER A 45 14.71 18.62 -3.22
C SER A 45 15.89 18.94 -2.32
N MET A 46 17.10 18.64 -2.79
CA MET A 46 18.33 18.83 -2.01
C MET A 46 19.37 19.61 -2.80
N VAL A 47 20.08 20.51 -2.13
CA VAL A 47 21.22 21.22 -2.70
C VAL A 47 22.50 20.46 -2.33
N SER A 48 23.41 20.34 -3.29
CA SER A 48 24.63 19.53 -3.13
C SER A 48 25.63 20.09 -2.10
N ASP A 49 25.44 21.31 -1.59
CA ASP A 49 26.33 21.94 -0.61
C ASP A 49 26.21 21.36 0.80
N SER A 50 25.22 20.51 1.03
CA SER A 50 25.07 19.70 2.25
C SER A 50 26.17 18.64 2.40
N PHE A 51 26.94 18.37 1.34
CA PHE A 51 28.09 17.45 1.35
C PHE A 51 29.42 18.22 1.21
N PRO A 52 30.48 17.89 2.00
CA PRO A 52 31.77 18.56 1.91
C PRO A 52 32.37 18.49 0.50
N GLY A 53 32.62 19.66 -0.11
CA GLY A 53 33.13 19.77 -1.49
C GLY A 53 32.05 19.81 -2.59
N GLY A 54 30.76 19.80 -2.23
CA GLY A 54 29.65 19.91 -3.17
C GLY A 54 29.41 21.34 -3.69
N SER A 55 29.02 21.45 -4.96
CA SER A 55 28.74 22.75 -5.59
C SER A 55 27.32 23.24 -5.27
N LYS A 56 27.18 24.51 -4.88
CA LYS A 56 25.88 25.19 -4.73
C LYS A 56 25.08 25.32 -6.04
N SER A 57 25.70 25.05 -7.18
CA SER A 57 25.06 25.16 -8.50
C SER A 57 24.25 23.92 -8.89
N LYS A 58 24.19 22.87 -8.05
CA LYS A 58 23.49 21.62 -8.36
C LYS A 58 22.32 21.39 -7.41
N LEU A 59 21.13 21.22 -8.00
CA LEU A 59 19.90 20.85 -7.33
C LEU A 59 19.52 19.42 -7.72
N ALA A 60 19.29 18.57 -6.72
CA ALA A 60 18.72 17.24 -6.91
C ALA A 60 17.23 17.28 -6.61
N ILE A 61 16.41 16.75 -7.53
CA ILE A 61 14.98 16.54 -7.34
C ILE A 61 14.76 15.04 -7.23
N ILE A 62 14.30 14.59 -6.07
CA ILE A 62 14.18 13.19 -5.70
C ILE A 62 12.69 12.85 -5.73
N GLN A 63 12.34 11.83 -6.51
CA GLN A 63 10.98 11.32 -6.62
C GLN A 63 11.01 9.80 -6.55
N ARG A 64 9.88 9.22 -6.14
CA ARG A 64 9.70 7.76 -6.14
C ARG A 64 9.16 7.33 -7.51
N ALA A 65 9.71 6.24 -8.02
CA ALA A 65 9.27 5.62 -9.27
C ALA A 65 8.88 4.16 -9.03
N PRO A 66 7.86 3.64 -9.73
CA PRO A 66 7.51 2.22 -9.65
C PRO A 66 8.63 1.36 -10.23
N LEU A 67 8.87 0.19 -9.62
CA LEU A 67 9.89 -0.76 -10.09
C LEU A 67 9.45 -1.50 -11.36
N GLY A 68 8.15 -1.63 -11.60
CA GLY A 68 7.59 -2.38 -12.72
C GLY A 68 6.58 -3.44 -12.24
N VAL A 69 6.76 -4.68 -12.67
CA VAL A 69 5.84 -5.79 -12.38
C VAL A 69 6.05 -6.33 -10.96
N VAL A 70 4.96 -6.47 -10.20
CA VAL A 70 4.95 -7.06 -8.86
C VAL A 70 4.16 -8.37 -8.87
N LEU A 71 4.79 -9.46 -8.44
CA LEU A 71 4.13 -10.73 -8.16
C LEU A 71 3.75 -10.78 -6.67
N ALA A 72 2.45 -10.69 -6.38
CA ALA A 72 1.91 -10.86 -5.03
C ALA A 72 1.28 -12.26 -4.88
N ILE A 73 1.80 -13.07 -3.96
CA ILE A 73 1.29 -14.42 -3.67
C ILE A 73 0.65 -14.41 -2.28
N ALA A 74 -0.67 -14.54 -2.22
CA ALA A 74 -1.43 -14.52 -0.97
C ALA A 74 -1.63 -15.94 -0.39
N PRO A 75 -1.67 -16.10 0.95
CA PRO A 75 -2.01 -17.36 1.60
C PRO A 75 -3.54 -17.58 1.69
N PHE A 76 -3.98 -18.81 1.96
CA PHE A 76 -5.41 -19.14 2.02
C PHE A 76 -6.16 -18.53 3.23
N ASN A 77 -5.47 -18.19 4.32
CA ASN A 77 -6.12 -17.84 5.58
C ASN A 77 -6.68 -16.42 5.60
N TYR A 78 -6.23 -15.54 4.71
CA TYR A 78 -6.81 -14.23 4.43
C TYR A 78 -6.86 -14.01 2.91
N PRO A 79 -7.83 -14.66 2.23
CA PRO A 79 -7.89 -14.66 0.77
C PRO A 79 -8.36 -13.33 0.20
#